data_AF-A0A378JUG4-F1
#
_entry.id   AF-A0A378JUG4-F1
#
_cell.length_a   1.000
_cell.length_b   1.000
_cell.length_c   1.000
_cell.angle_alpha   90.00
_cell.angle_beta   90.00
_cell.angle_gamma   90.00
#
_symmetry.space_group_name_H-M   'P 1'
#
loop_
_entity.id
_entity.type
_entity.pdbx_description
1 polymer ?
#
loop_
_entity_poly.entity_id
_entity_poly.type
_entity_poly.pdbx_seq_one_letter_code
_entity_poly.pdbx_strand_id
1 'polypeptide(L)'
;MKTIVFFADAIGQAYNCIAIAQNIPKDNFKIIFVADNSFAGMFSKYGFTEHLLDIHGNDEESQVAQSWSNVVHENNAAHRLPTIEQIDTYITAYYKAIVEGAIKANPLLKKALAEIKPDPICFDDVVLYPAFKQQGCPWVRIISCNELEVPDPKLPPALSGYSTSDSTSYARFRYQFLASIQPIHEQFNQFLADHHEKPYPNGQFLELSPFQNLFIFPRAVAYSRSEAFHWNKVTYLNGCVRQEAPYVIPSFGVDIA
;
A
#
# COMPACT_ATOMS: atom_id res chain seq x y z
N MET A 1 -11.91 0.12 -26.17
CA MET A 1 -10.68 0.21 -25.37
C MET A 1 -11.08 0.18 -23.91
N LYS A 2 -10.51 -0.72 -23.10
CA LYS A 2 -10.82 -0.83 -21.67
C LYS A 2 -9.98 0.16 -20.86
N THR A 3 -10.49 0.68 -19.76
CA THR A 3 -9.77 1.61 -18.88
C THR A 3 -9.35 0.91 -17.59
N ILE A 4 -8.06 0.90 -17.29
CA ILE A 4 -7.52 0.41 -16.02
C ILE A 4 -7.11 1.61 -15.18
N VAL A 5 -7.64 1.71 -13.97
CA VAL A 5 -7.19 2.69 -12.98
C VAL A 5 -6.11 2.06 -12.11
N PHE A 6 -4.99 2.75 -11.95
CA PHE A 6 -4.02 2.47 -10.89
C PHE A 6 -4.12 3.55 -9.81
N PHE A 7 -4.12 3.14 -8.54
CA PHE A 7 -4.02 4.05 -7.41
C PHE A 7 -2.77 3.75 -6.58
N ALA A 8 -2.10 4.82 -6.14
CA ALA A 8 -0.97 4.79 -5.23
C ALA A 8 -0.93 6.11 -4.45
N ASP A 9 -0.61 6.02 -3.16
CA ASP A 9 -0.58 7.17 -2.23
C ASP A 9 0.82 7.38 -1.61
N ALA A 10 1.77 6.49 -1.92
CA ALA A 10 3.16 6.59 -1.52
C ALA A 10 4.13 6.29 -2.68
N ILE A 11 5.36 6.80 -2.59
CA ILE A 11 6.33 6.72 -3.69
C ILE A 11 6.71 5.27 -4.06
N GLY A 12 6.83 4.38 -3.07
CA GLY A 12 7.10 2.96 -3.32
C GLY A 12 5.96 2.29 -4.09
N GLN A 13 4.72 2.49 -3.63
CA GLN A 13 3.50 2.02 -4.28
C GLN A 13 3.39 2.54 -5.71
N ALA A 14 3.66 3.84 -5.92
CA ALA A 14 3.60 4.46 -7.24
C ALA A 14 4.57 3.79 -8.22
N TYR A 15 5.82 3.54 -7.82
CA TYR A 15 6.79 2.85 -8.66
C TYR A 15 6.43 1.38 -8.95
N ASN A 16 5.83 0.68 -7.98
CA ASN A 16 5.32 -0.67 -8.19
C ASN A 16 4.18 -0.68 -9.22
N CYS A 17 3.21 0.23 -9.07
CA CYS A 17 2.12 0.39 -10.02
C CYS A 17 2.63 0.76 -11.43
N ILE A 18 3.63 1.63 -11.55
CA ILE A 18 4.28 1.97 -12.83
C ILE A 18 4.91 0.72 -13.47
N ALA A 19 5.67 -0.06 -12.70
CA ALA A 19 6.31 -1.28 -13.19
C ALA A 19 5.28 -2.30 -13.72
N ILE A 20 4.16 -2.48 -13.03
CA ILE A 20 3.05 -3.33 -13.49
C ILE A 20 2.42 -2.74 -14.76
N ALA A 21 2.10 -1.44 -14.76
CA ALA A 21 1.43 -0.77 -15.87
C ALA A 21 2.26 -0.79 -17.17
N GLN A 22 3.59 -0.73 -17.09
CA GLN A 22 4.47 -0.82 -18.26
C GLN A 22 4.37 -2.17 -18.99
N ASN A 23 3.95 -3.22 -18.30
CA ASN A 23 3.78 -4.56 -18.87
C ASN A 23 2.38 -4.82 -19.44
N ILE A 24 1.48 -3.82 -19.42
CA ILE A 24 0.12 -3.93 -19.95
C ILE A 24 0.10 -3.45 -21.42
N PRO A 25 -0.45 -4.23 -22.37
CA PRO A 25 -0.51 -3.85 -23.78
C PRO A 25 -1.36 -2.58 -24.03
N LYS A 26 -0.69 -1.48 -24.39
CA LYS A 26 -1.33 -0.16 -24.57
C LYS A 26 -2.35 -0.11 -25.71
N ASP A 27 -2.27 -1.02 -26.67
CA ASP A 27 -3.22 -1.09 -27.81
C ASP A 27 -4.63 -1.51 -27.39
N ASN A 28 -4.76 -2.19 -26.25
CA ASN A 28 -6.04 -2.72 -25.77
C ASN A 28 -6.58 -1.98 -24.54
N PHE A 29 -5.69 -1.31 -23.80
CA PHE A 29 -5.97 -0.71 -22.50
C PHE A 29 -5.51 0.74 -22.41
N LYS A 30 -6.40 1.60 -21.93
CA LYS A 30 -6.09 2.94 -21.44
C LYS A 30 -5.74 2.84 -19.96
N ILE A 31 -4.58 3.34 -19.57
CA ILE A 31 -4.12 3.33 -18.19
C ILE A 31 -4.20 4.75 -17.63
N ILE A 32 -4.89 4.90 -16.49
CA ILE A 32 -5.04 6.16 -15.77
C ILE A 32 -4.53 5.96 -14.35
N PHE A 33 -3.58 6.78 -13.94
CA PHE A 33 -3.13 6.84 -12.55
C PHE A 33 -3.94 7.88 -11.81
N VAL A 34 -4.61 7.44 -10.74
CA VAL A 34 -5.26 8.30 -9.76
C VAL A 34 -4.34 8.40 -8.55
N ALA A 35 -3.97 9.61 -8.14
CA ALA A 35 -3.03 9.83 -7.04
C ALA A 35 -3.22 11.25 -6.46
N ASP A 36 -2.59 11.54 -5.34
CA ASP A 36 -2.55 12.90 -4.78
C ASP A 36 -1.80 13.88 -5.71
N ASN A 37 -2.11 15.16 -5.64
CA ASN A 37 -1.46 16.25 -6.40
C ASN A 37 0.05 16.32 -6.20
N SER A 38 0.57 15.87 -5.06
CA SER A 38 2.02 15.75 -4.80
C SER A 38 2.75 14.86 -5.83
N PHE A 39 2.04 13.98 -6.54
CA PHE A 39 2.56 13.12 -7.60
C PHE A 39 2.50 13.74 -9.01
N ALA A 40 2.14 15.02 -9.13
CA ALA A 40 2.01 15.68 -10.42
C ALA A 40 3.24 15.49 -11.31
N GLY A 41 3.01 14.99 -12.53
CA GLY A 41 4.06 14.75 -13.50
C GLY A 41 4.85 13.45 -13.31
N MET A 42 4.60 12.67 -12.25
CA MET A 42 5.34 11.42 -12.01
C MET A 42 4.99 10.34 -13.03
N PHE A 43 3.71 10.11 -13.31
CA PHE A 43 3.25 9.00 -14.15
C PHE A 43 3.31 9.35 -15.65
N SER A 44 3.10 10.62 -15.98
CA SER A 44 3.20 11.17 -17.33
C SER A 44 4.61 11.08 -17.90
N LYS A 45 5.66 11.12 -17.06
CA LYS A 45 7.05 10.81 -17.47
C LYS A 45 7.22 9.41 -18.06
N TYR A 46 6.36 8.46 -17.67
CA TYR A 46 6.32 7.10 -18.22
C TYR A 46 5.25 6.94 -19.32
N GLY A 47 4.62 8.06 -19.74
CA GLY A 47 3.62 8.11 -20.79
C GLY A 47 2.24 7.61 -20.36
N PHE A 48 1.90 7.71 -19.07
CA PHE A 48 0.57 7.39 -18.55
C PHE A 48 -0.29 8.64 -18.33
N THR A 49 -1.62 8.48 -18.36
CA THR A 49 -2.55 9.56 -18.03
C THR A 49 -2.65 9.72 -16.52
N GLU A 50 -2.66 10.96 -16.03
CA GLU A 50 -2.83 11.31 -14.61
C GLU A 50 -4.23 11.86 -14.35
N HIS A 51 -4.82 11.49 -13.22
CA HIS A 51 -6.03 12.08 -12.65
C HIS A 51 -5.73 12.39 -11.18
N LEU A 52 -5.27 13.61 -10.91
CA LEU A 52 -4.77 13.99 -9.60
C LEU A 52 -5.90 14.46 -8.68
N LEU A 53 -5.78 14.12 -7.40
CA LEU A 53 -6.72 14.43 -6.33
C LEU A 53 -6.07 15.34 -5.30
N ASP A 54 -6.85 16.21 -4.68
CA ASP A 54 -6.39 17.04 -3.57
C ASP A 54 -6.69 16.35 -2.24
N ILE A 55 -5.96 15.26 -1.93
CA ILE A 55 -6.23 14.41 -0.76
C ILE A 55 -5.71 15.09 0.51
N HIS A 56 -4.53 15.69 0.40
CA HIS A 56 -3.81 16.23 1.55
C HIS A 56 -3.71 17.76 1.56
N GLY A 57 -4.15 18.45 0.50
CA GLY A 57 -3.92 19.87 0.33
C GLY A 57 -2.62 20.15 -0.42
N ASN A 58 -2.52 21.34 -1.02
CA ASN A 58 -1.37 21.76 -1.82
C ASN A 58 -0.55 22.90 -1.18
N ASP A 59 -0.92 23.33 0.03
CA ASP A 59 -0.18 24.35 0.76
C ASP A 59 1.16 23.83 1.31
N GLU A 60 2.06 24.76 1.62
CA GLU A 60 3.42 24.43 2.11
C GLU A 60 3.38 23.60 3.41
N GLU A 61 2.39 23.83 4.27
CA GLU A 61 2.24 23.13 5.55
C GLU A 61 1.88 21.65 5.32
N SER A 62 0.99 21.38 4.36
CA SER A 62 0.59 20.04 3.93
C SER A 62 1.74 19.27 3.29
N GLN A 63 2.58 19.94 2.47
CA GLN A 63 3.75 19.32 1.86
C GLN A 63 4.84 18.96 2.90
N VAL A 64 5.03 19.79 3.93
CA VAL A 64 5.95 19.49 5.04
C VAL A 64 5.46 18.29 5.86
N ALA A 65 4.15 18.20 6.12
CA ALA A 65 3.53 17.09 6.84
C ALA A 65 3.61 15.75 6.06
N GLN A 66 3.67 15.80 4.73
CA GLN A 66 3.83 14.63 3.85
C GLN A 66 5.28 14.15 3.68
N SER A 67 6.26 14.88 4.21
CA SER A 67 7.66 14.54 4.00
C SER A 67 8.05 13.27 4.76
N TRP A 68 7.98 12.11 4.09
CA TRP A 68 8.46 10.83 4.62
C TRP A 68 9.91 10.90 5.10
N SER A 69 10.75 11.75 4.50
CA SER A 69 12.11 12.00 5.00
C SER A 69 12.14 12.62 6.39
N ASN A 70 11.21 13.53 6.71
CA ASN A 70 11.11 14.11 8.05
C ASN A 70 10.61 13.05 9.03
N VAL A 71 9.58 12.28 8.67
CA VAL A 71 9.08 11.22 9.55
C VAL A 71 10.15 10.17 9.85
N VAL A 72 10.93 9.74 8.84
CA VAL A 72 12.06 8.83 9.05
C VAL A 72 13.15 9.47 9.91
N HIS A 73 13.45 10.75 9.69
CA HIS A 73 14.48 11.45 10.46
C HIS A 73 14.08 11.60 11.94
N GLU A 74 12.84 12.00 12.21
CA GLU A 74 12.28 12.18 13.56
C GLU A 74 12.18 10.86 14.32
N ASN A 75 11.95 9.74 13.60
CA ASN A 75 11.82 8.41 14.20
C ASN A 75 13.14 7.61 14.24
N ASN A 76 14.29 8.20 13.91
CA ASN A 76 15.58 7.50 13.88
C ASN A 76 15.92 6.74 15.18
N ALA A 77 15.62 7.35 16.33
CA ALA A 77 15.84 6.71 17.61
C ALA A 77 14.91 5.50 17.80
N ALA A 78 13.65 5.62 17.40
CA ALA A 78 12.66 4.56 17.48
C ALA A 78 13.04 3.35 16.61
N HIS A 79 13.63 3.56 15.44
CA HIS A 79 14.10 2.48 14.56
C HIS A 79 15.21 1.60 15.17
N ARG A 80 15.86 2.04 16.25
CA ARG A 80 16.87 1.25 16.98
C ARG A 80 16.32 0.45 18.15
N LEU A 81 15.04 0.63 18.48
CA LEU A 81 14.38 -0.12 19.54
C LEU A 81 14.09 -1.56 19.09
N PRO A 82 13.92 -2.52 20.01
CA PRO A 82 13.31 -3.80 19.69
C PRO A 82 11.98 -3.61 18.95
N THR A 83 11.71 -4.42 17.93
CA THR A 83 10.53 -4.23 17.04
C THR A 83 9.19 -4.22 17.78
N ILE A 84 9.10 -4.89 18.92
CA ILE A 84 7.91 -4.85 19.78
C ILE A 84 7.69 -3.46 20.43
N GLU A 85 8.76 -2.75 20.79
CA GLU A 85 8.68 -1.38 21.31
C GLU A 85 8.42 -0.35 20.20
N GLN A 86 8.69 -0.71 18.94
CA GLN A 86 8.37 0.13 17.79
C GLN A 86 6.85 0.28 17.56
N ILE A 87 6.05 -0.64 18.11
CA ILE A 87 4.58 -0.63 18.01
C ILE A 87 4.01 0.69 18.54
N ASP A 88 4.39 1.06 19.76
CA ASP A 88 3.86 2.22 20.49
C ASP A 88 4.55 3.54 20.14
N THR A 89 5.61 3.49 19.35
CA THR A 89 6.35 4.69 18.93
C THR A 89 5.88 5.14 17.56
N TYR A 90 6.36 4.51 16.49
CA TYR A 90 6.11 4.99 15.14
C TYR A 90 5.05 4.18 14.38
N ILE A 91 4.89 2.87 14.67
CA ILE A 91 4.00 2.01 13.88
C ILE A 91 2.55 2.47 14.02
N THR A 92 2.09 2.68 15.25
CA THR A 92 0.71 3.15 15.54
C THR A 92 0.45 4.52 14.90
N ALA A 93 1.43 5.42 14.91
CA ALA A 93 1.32 6.73 14.26
C ALA A 93 1.17 6.61 12.73
N TYR A 94 1.90 5.71 12.08
CA TYR A 94 1.73 5.48 10.64
C TYR A 94 0.36 4.90 10.30
N TYR A 95 -0.14 3.91 11.05
CA TYR A 95 -1.47 3.38 10.80
C TYR A 95 -2.56 4.44 11.01
N LYS A 96 -2.39 5.34 11.98
CA LYS A 96 -3.28 6.48 12.14
C LYS A 96 -3.29 7.36 10.90
N ALA A 97 -2.12 7.74 10.39
CA ALA A 97 -2.00 8.55 9.17
C ALA A 97 -2.61 7.85 7.95
N ILE A 98 -2.42 6.54 7.81
CA ILE A 98 -3.03 5.71 6.75
C ILE A 98 -4.56 5.75 6.82
N VAL A 99 -5.14 5.53 8.01
CA VAL A 99 -6.60 5.55 8.19
C VAL A 99 -7.18 6.96 7.93
N GLU A 100 -6.53 8.00 8.45
CA GLU A 100 -6.95 9.38 8.23
C GLU A 100 -6.84 9.78 6.75
N GLY A 101 -5.79 9.34 6.06
CA GLY A 101 -5.63 9.50 4.60
C GLY A 101 -6.74 8.80 3.83
N ALA A 102 -7.07 7.54 4.18
CA ALA A 102 -8.16 6.80 3.55
C ALA A 102 -9.52 7.49 3.70
N ILE A 103 -9.81 8.02 4.90
CA ILE A 103 -11.04 8.79 5.17
C ILE A 103 -11.13 10.03 4.27
N LYS A 104 -10.04 10.79 4.13
CA LYS A 104 -9.98 11.99 3.28
C LYS A 104 -10.08 11.65 1.79
N ALA A 105 -9.38 10.61 1.35
CA ALA A 105 -9.31 10.21 -0.05
C ALA A 105 -10.63 9.63 -0.56
N ASN A 106 -11.37 8.88 0.26
CA ASN A 106 -12.55 8.12 -0.16
C ASN A 106 -13.62 8.92 -0.94
N PRO A 107 -14.08 10.11 -0.50
CA PRO A 107 -15.04 10.90 -1.28
C PRO A 107 -14.47 11.39 -2.62
N LEU A 108 -13.18 11.73 -2.67
CA LEU A 108 -12.50 12.16 -3.90
C LEU A 108 -12.37 11.01 -4.88
N LEU A 109 -11.95 9.84 -4.40
CA LEU A 109 -11.89 8.60 -5.16
C LEU A 109 -13.26 8.23 -5.72
N LYS A 110 -14.32 8.32 -4.91
CA LYS A 110 -15.69 8.05 -5.37
C LYS A 110 -16.09 8.95 -6.55
N LYS A 111 -15.76 10.23 -6.50
CA LYS A 111 -16.01 11.17 -7.60
C LYS A 111 -15.17 10.83 -8.84
N ALA A 112 -13.87 10.64 -8.67
CA ALA A 112 -12.94 10.32 -9.75
C ALA A 112 -13.33 9.04 -10.49
N LEU A 113 -13.69 7.98 -9.76
CA LEU A 113 -14.07 6.70 -10.35
C LEU A 113 -15.42 6.78 -11.07
N ALA A 114 -16.36 7.61 -10.60
CA ALA A 114 -17.62 7.86 -11.30
C ALA A 114 -17.41 8.59 -12.64
N GLU A 115 -16.40 9.46 -12.72
CA GLU A 115 -16.00 10.16 -13.94
C GLU A 115 -15.23 9.24 -14.90
N ILE A 116 -14.24 8.52 -14.39
CA ILE A 116 -13.34 7.66 -15.18
C ILE A 116 -14.05 6.41 -15.70
N LYS A 117 -14.90 5.79 -14.87
CA LYS A 117 -15.58 4.51 -15.13
C LYS A 117 -14.60 3.39 -15.50
N PRO A 118 -13.72 2.96 -14.56
CA PRO A 118 -12.76 1.90 -14.83
C PRO A 118 -13.40 0.54 -15.10
N ASP A 119 -12.73 -0.27 -15.92
CA ASP A 119 -13.02 -1.69 -16.11
C ASP A 119 -12.45 -2.53 -14.95
N PRO A 120 -11.17 -2.33 -14.55
CA PRO A 120 -10.76 -2.66 -13.19
C PRO A 120 -9.97 -1.54 -12.50
N ILE A 121 -9.91 -1.62 -11.17
CA ILE A 121 -9.06 -0.78 -10.31
C ILE A 121 -7.91 -1.62 -9.77
N CYS A 122 -6.67 -1.18 -9.93
CA CYS A 122 -5.48 -1.76 -9.31
C CYS A 122 -4.98 -0.80 -8.24
N PHE A 123 -4.75 -1.27 -7.02
CA PHE A 123 -4.17 -0.42 -5.98
C PHE A 123 -3.17 -1.17 -5.12
N ASP A 124 -2.06 -0.50 -4.83
CA ASP A 124 -1.00 -0.95 -3.94
C ASP A 124 -1.14 -0.17 -2.64
N ASP A 125 -1.80 -0.76 -1.65
CA ASP A 125 -2.03 -0.15 -0.35
C ASP A 125 -2.29 -1.21 0.72
N VAL A 126 -2.26 -0.79 1.99
CA VAL A 126 -2.51 -1.61 3.17
C VAL A 126 -3.87 -1.31 3.84
N VAL A 127 -4.63 -0.34 3.30
CA VAL A 127 -5.96 0.06 3.79
C VAL A 127 -7.02 0.00 2.68
N LEU A 128 -8.26 -0.30 3.06
CA LEU A 128 -9.40 -0.26 2.14
C LEU A 128 -9.95 1.16 1.97
N TYR A 129 -10.26 1.49 0.72
CA TYR A 129 -11.13 2.61 0.35
C TYR A 129 -12.51 2.06 -0.08
N PRO A 130 -13.62 2.32 0.66
CA PRO A 130 -14.96 1.88 0.28
C PRO A 130 -15.35 2.19 -1.16
N ALA A 131 -14.89 3.33 -1.71
CA ALA A 131 -15.11 3.71 -3.10
C ALA A 131 -14.67 2.65 -4.11
N PHE A 132 -13.60 1.89 -3.83
CA PHE A 132 -13.12 0.83 -4.74
C PHE A 132 -14.08 -0.36 -4.80
N LYS A 133 -14.63 -0.80 -3.66
CA LYS A 133 -15.61 -1.89 -3.63
C LYS A 133 -16.95 -1.47 -4.23
N GLN A 134 -17.33 -0.22 -4.01
CA GLN A 134 -18.63 0.32 -4.41
C GLN A 134 -18.70 0.76 -5.88
N GLN A 135 -17.56 0.86 -6.56
CA GLN A 135 -17.52 1.23 -7.98
C GLN A 135 -18.21 0.19 -8.89
N GLY A 136 -18.36 -1.06 -8.44
CA GLY A 136 -19.05 -2.12 -9.20
C GLY A 136 -18.19 -2.77 -10.28
N CYS A 137 -16.88 -2.50 -10.30
CA CYS A 137 -15.91 -3.16 -11.18
C CYS A 137 -14.94 -4.02 -10.36
N PRO A 138 -14.29 -5.04 -10.97
CA PRO A 138 -13.22 -5.78 -10.31
C PRO A 138 -12.11 -4.88 -9.77
N TRP A 139 -11.65 -5.16 -8.55
CA TRP A 139 -10.48 -4.51 -7.99
C TRP A 139 -9.34 -5.52 -7.79
N VAL A 140 -8.11 -5.08 -7.93
CA VAL A 140 -6.89 -5.87 -7.81
C VAL A 140 -6.07 -5.29 -6.69
N ARG A 141 -5.79 -6.11 -5.68
CA ARG A 141 -4.85 -5.74 -4.61
C ARG A 141 -3.43 -6.04 -5.06
N ILE A 142 -2.56 -5.07 -4.92
CA ILE A 142 -1.11 -5.26 -5.03
C ILE A 142 -0.57 -5.32 -3.60
N ILE A 143 0.19 -6.37 -3.31
CA ILE A 143 0.85 -6.60 -2.01
C ILE A 143 2.34 -6.46 -2.27
N SER A 144 2.93 -5.38 -1.77
CA SER A 144 4.27 -4.96 -2.20
C SER A 144 5.32 -4.85 -1.11
N CYS A 145 4.93 -4.71 0.16
CA CYS A 145 5.91 -4.65 1.24
C CYS A 145 6.45 -6.06 1.53
N ASN A 146 5.57 -6.91 2.06
CA ASN A 146 5.90 -8.30 2.37
C ASN A 146 4.62 -9.12 2.34
N GLU A 147 4.66 -10.37 1.89
CA GLU A 147 3.44 -11.20 1.85
C GLU A 147 2.82 -11.49 3.22
N LEU A 148 3.56 -11.22 4.32
CA LEU A 148 3.05 -11.24 5.70
C LEU A 148 2.02 -10.14 5.99
N GLU A 149 1.86 -9.14 5.11
CA GLU A 149 0.69 -8.25 5.10
C GLU A 149 -0.63 -9.03 5.10
N VAL A 150 -0.62 -10.22 4.51
CA VAL A 150 -1.70 -11.19 4.64
C VAL A 150 -1.41 -12.04 5.86
N PRO A 151 -2.18 -11.92 6.97
CA PRO A 151 -1.85 -12.60 8.21
C PRO A 151 -1.98 -14.13 8.11
N ASP A 152 -1.14 -14.83 8.86
CA ASP A 152 -1.25 -16.27 9.12
C ASP A 152 -0.80 -16.53 10.58
N PRO A 153 -1.58 -17.25 11.41
CA PRO A 153 -1.21 -17.51 12.79
C PRO A 153 0.10 -18.28 12.98
N LYS A 154 0.52 -19.09 11.99
CA LYS A 154 1.78 -19.86 12.03
C LYS A 154 2.99 -19.07 11.54
N LEU A 155 2.78 -17.90 10.94
CA LEU A 155 3.84 -17.05 10.44
C LEU A 155 4.13 -15.87 11.38
N PRO A 156 5.34 -15.26 11.26
CA PRO A 156 5.64 -14.03 11.98
C PRO A 156 4.57 -12.96 11.74
N PRO A 157 4.19 -12.19 12.76
CA PRO A 157 3.35 -11.01 12.55
C PRO A 157 4.04 -10.04 11.58
N ALA A 158 3.26 -9.38 10.70
CA ALA A 158 3.78 -8.29 9.89
C ALA A 158 4.51 -7.25 10.77
N LEU A 159 5.56 -6.64 10.22
CA LEU A 159 6.40 -5.62 10.89
C LEU A 159 7.25 -6.12 12.09
N SER A 160 7.08 -7.37 12.55
CA SER A 160 7.83 -7.87 13.72
C SER A 160 9.31 -8.15 13.45
N GLY A 161 9.69 -8.48 12.21
CA GLY A 161 11.03 -8.94 11.87
C GLY A 161 11.42 -10.28 12.50
N TYR A 162 10.47 -11.03 13.07
CA TYR A 162 10.74 -12.28 13.77
C TYR A 162 11.00 -13.46 12.81
N SER A 163 11.77 -14.44 13.27
CA SER A 163 12.12 -15.64 12.51
C SER A 163 10.95 -16.61 12.43
N THR A 164 10.79 -17.26 11.27
CA THR A 164 9.86 -18.38 11.08
C THR A 164 10.18 -19.61 11.94
N SER A 165 11.41 -19.71 12.44
CA SER A 165 11.87 -20.83 13.27
C SER A 165 11.55 -20.69 14.76
N ASP A 166 11.09 -19.52 15.21
CA ASP A 166 10.79 -19.25 16.63
C ASP A 166 9.49 -18.45 16.77
N SER A 167 8.41 -19.17 17.06
CA SER A 167 7.07 -18.60 17.22
C SER A 167 6.77 -18.11 18.64
N THR A 168 7.69 -18.28 19.60
CA THR A 168 7.42 -17.98 21.02
C THR A 168 7.04 -16.53 21.25
N SER A 169 7.56 -15.62 20.42
CA SER A 169 7.34 -14.17 20.52
C SER A 169 6.15 -13.65 19.71
N TYR A 170 5.53 -14.48 18.86
CA TYR A 170 4.44 -14.03 17.98
C TYR A 170 3.22 -13.58 18.76
N ALA A 171 2.78 -14.38 19.74
CA ALA A 171 1.59 -14.09 20.53
C ALA A 171 1.73 -12.77 21.30
N ARG A 172 2.93 -12.53 21.87
CA ARG A 172 3.22 -11.29 22.60
C ARG A 172 3.18 -10.07 21.68
N PHE A 173 3.80 -10.15 20.51
CA PHE A 173 3.78 -9.04 19.54
C PHE A 173 2.37 -8.78 19.03
N ARG A 174 1.60 -9.82 18.67
CA ARG A 174 0.19 -9.67 18.24
C ARG A 174 -0.66 -9.04 19.33
N TYR A 175 -0.51 -9.49 20.58
CA TYR A 175 -1.25 -8.92 21.69
C TYR A 175 -0.96 -7.42 21.85
N GLN A 176 0.32 -7.04 21.88
CA GLN A 176 0.70 -5.63 22.01
C GLN A 176 0.21 -4.81 20.81
N PHE A 177 0.42 -5.29 19.59
CA PHE A 177 -0.06 -4.61 18.38
C PHE A 177 -1.57 -4.39 18.42
N LEU A 178 -2.36 -5.43 18.75
CA LEU A 178 -3.81 -5.34 18.81
C LEU A 178 -4.28 -4.37 19.91
N ALA A 179 -3.61 -4.34 21.06
CA ALA A 179 -3.92 -3.39 22.13
C ALA A 179 -3.64 -1.94 21.71
N SER A 180 -2.47 -1.68 21.13
CA SER A 180 -2.04 -0.33 20.72
C SER A 180 -2.83 0.21 19.53
N ILE A 181 -3.18 -0.67 18.58
CA ILE A 181 -3.88 -0.27 17.35
C ILE A 181 -5.39 -0.10 17.55
N GLN A 182 -5.95 -0.58 18.66
CA GLN A 182 -7.39 -0.67 18.88
C GLN A 182 -8.13 0.65 18.57
N PRO A 183 -7.73 1.83 19.08
CA PRO A 183 -8.47 3.07 18.83
C PRO A 183 -8.51 3.47 17.34
N ILE A 184 -7.41 3.24 16.62
CA ILE A 184 -7.30 3.52 15.18
C ILE A 184 -8.14 2.53 14.37
N HIS A 185 -8.14 1.26 14.79
CA HIS A 185 -8.93 0.21 14.14
C HIS A 185 -10.43 0.41 14.37
N GLU A 186 -10.85 0.87 15.56
CA GLU A 186 -12.23 1.28 15.85
C GLU A 186 -12.65 2.46 14.96
N GLN A 187 -11.81 3.49 14.82
CA GLN A 187 -12.06 4.61 13.91
C GLN A 187 -12.22 4.13 12.45
N PHE A 188 -11.33 3.25 12.00
CA PHE A 188 -11.43 2.67 10.66
C PHE A 188 -12.73 1.88 10.47
N ASN A 189 -13.12 1.04 11.43
CA ASN A 189 -14.37 0.29 11.36
C ASN A 189 -15.61 1.19 11.42
N GLN A 190 -15.55 2.32 12.13
CA GLN A 190 -16.61 3.33 12.10
C GLN A 190 -16.72 3.96 10.71
N PHE A 191 -15.59 4.34 10.10
CA PHE A 191 -15.55 4.84 8.72
C PHE A 191 -16.16 3.84 7.72
N LEU A 192 -15.87 2.55 7.87
CA LEU A 192 -16.50 1.51 7.04
C LEU A 192 -18.02 1.43 7.26
N ALA A 193 -18.47 1.51 8.52
CA ALA A 193 -19.90 1.51 8.84
C ALA A 193 -20.63 2.72 8.23
N ASP A 194 -20.02 3.91 8.26
CA ASP A 194 -20.54 5.14 7.64
C ASP A 194 -20.70 5.00 6.12
N HIS A 195 -19.93 4.09 5.51
CA HIS A 195 -19.99 3.74 4.09
C HIS A 195 -20.71 2.41 3.83
N HIS A 196 -21.41 1.83 4.80
CA HIS A 196 -22.15 0.56 4.68
C HIS A 196 -21.30 -0.66 4.32
N GLU A 197 -20.02 -0.65 4.66
CA GLU A 197 -19.12 -1.79 4.58
C GLU A 197 -19.13 -2.60 5.87
N LYS A 198 -18.75 -3.88 5.78
CA LYS A 198 -18.60 -4.73 6.97
C LYS A 198 -17.33 -4.36 7.74
N PRO A 199 -17.34 -4.44 9.09
CA PRO A 199 -16.13 -4.22 9.87
C PRO A 199 -15.09 -5.32 9.59
N TYR A 200 -13.81 -4.98 9.70
CA TYR A 200 -12.72 -5.94 9.63
C TYR A 200 -12.43 -6.56 10.99
N PRO A 201 -11.83 -7.77 11.02
CA PRO A 201 -11.19 -8.30 12.22
C PRO A 201 -10.15 -7.33 12.79
N ASN A 202 -9.97 -7.35 14.11
CA ASN A 202 -9.02 -6.46 14.81
C ASN A 202 -7.63 -6.50 14.17
N GLY A 203 -7.07 -5.31 13.90
CA GLY A 203 -5.73 -5.15 13.33
C GLY A 203 -5.63 -5.42 11.83
N GLN A 204 -6.74 -5.71 11.13
CA GLN A 204 -6.78 -5.84 9.68
C GLN A 204 -7.44 -4.60 9.05
N PHE A 205 -6.80 -4.05 8.02
CA PHE A 205 -7.26 -2.83 7.33
C PHE A 205 -7.62 -3.06 5.86
N LEU A 206 -7.27 -4.23 5.31
CA LEU A 206 -7.54 -4.60 3.92
C LEU A 206 -7.59 -6.14 3.75
N GLU A 207 -8.57 -6.64 3.01
CA GLU A 207 -8.72 -8.04 2.64
C GLU A 207 -7.96 -8.38 1.36
N LEU A 208 -7.81 -9.68 1.08
CA LEU A 208 -7.49 -10.10 -0.28
C LEU A 208 -8.67 -9.80 -1.19
N SER A 209 -8.36 -9.27 -2.38
CA SER A 209 -9.36 -9.09 -3.43
C SER A 209 -10.04 -10.42 -3.77
N PRO A 210 -11.37 -10.43 -3.93
CA PRO A 210 -12.07 -11.60 -4.43
C PRO A 210 -11.83 -11.86 -5.92
N PHE A 211 -11.20 -10.92 -6.65
CA PHE A 211 -10.95 -10.98 -8.09
C PHE A 211 -9.51 -11.38 -8.41
N GLN A 212 -8.51 -10.61 -7.94
CA GLN A 212 -7.10 -10.88 -8.19
C GLN A 212 -6.20 -10.16 -7.19
N ASN A 213 -5.11 -10.82 -6.80
CA ASN A 213 -4.08 -10.30 -5.91
C ASN A 213 -2.72 -10.50 -6.56
N LEU A 214 -1.90 -9.46 -6.56
CA LEU A 214 -0.56 -9.44 -7.15
C LEU A 214 0.46 -9.28 -6.03
N PHE A 215 1.26 -10.31 -5.77
CA PHE A 215 2.32 -10.26 -4.77
C PHE A 215 3.63 -9.87 -5.45
N ILE A 216 4.16 -8.70 -5.12
CA ILE A 216 5.53 -8.32 -5.47
C ILE A 216 6.46 -8.93 -4.43
N PHE A 217 6.58 -10.26 -4.48
CA PHE A 217 7.40 -11.03 -3.56
C PHE A 217 8.01 -12.22 -4.29
N PRO A 218 9.30 -12.57 -4.06
CA PRO A 218 9.92 -13.70 -4.74
C PRO A 218 9.34 -15.02 -4.23
N ARG A 219 8.72 -15.79 -5.13
CA ARG A 219 8.12 -17.09 -4.77
C ARG A 219 9.15 -18.06 -4.17
N ALA A 220 10.42 -17.93 -4.56
CA ALA A 220 11.51 -18.76 -4.07
C ALA A 220 11.74 -18.65 -2.55
N VAL A 221 11.34 -17.52 -1.94
CA VAL A 221 11.44 -17.30 -0.48
C VAL A 221 10.07 -17.12 0.17
N ALA A 222 9.01 -17.56 -0.51
CA ALA A 222 7.65 -17.48 0.01
C ALA A 222 7.47 -18.31 1.29
N TYR A 223 6.72 -17.76 2.24
CA TYR A 223 6.41 -18.39 3.51
C TYR A 223 5.48 -19.59 3.31
N SER A 224 5.75 -20.66 4.06
CA SER A 224 4.86 -21.83 4.12
C SER A 224 3.66 -21.52 5.00
N ARG A 225 2.56 -21.12 4.37
CA ARG A 225 1.30 -20.74 5.03
C ARG A 225 0.55 -21.96 5.56
N SER A 226 -0.24 -21.77 6.61
CA SER A 226 -1.14 -22.81 7.14
C SER A 226 -2.25 -23.16 6.16
N GLU A 227 -2.71 -22.17 5.40
CA GLU A 227 -3.69 -22.31 4.34
C GLU A 227 -3.10 -21.79 3.04
N ALA A 228 -3.13 -22.61 2.00
CA ALA A 228 -2.66 -22.23 0.68
C ALA A 228 -3.60 -21.20 0.05
N PHE A 229 -3.02 -20.23 -0.64
CA PHE A 229 -3.81 -19.29 -1.42
C PHE A 229 -4.61 -19.97 -2.54
N HIS A 230 -5.75 -19.40 -2.87
CA HIS A 230 -6.48 -19.75 -4.09
C HIS A 230 -5.71 -19.23 -5.31
N TRP A 231 -4.92 -20.09 -5.93
CA TRP A 231 -4.00 -19.73 -7.02
C TRP A 231 -4.66 -19.10 -8.25
N ASN A 232 -5.96 -19.30 -8.46
CA ASN A 232 -6.72 -18.61 -9.52
C ASN A 232 -6.95 -17.12 -9.24
N LYS A 233 -6.63 -16.63 -8.03
CA LYS A 233 -6.78 -15.24 -7.59
C LYS A 233 -5.48 -14.65 -7.04
N VAL A 234 -4.37 -15.38 -7.12
CA VAL A 234 -3.08 -14.98 -6.55
C VAL A 234 -1.97 -15.22 -7.57
N THR A 235 -1.23 -14.16 -7.87
CA THR A 235 -0.07 -14.21 -8.76
C THR A 235 1.13 -13.61 -8.05
N TYR A 236 2.20 -14.38 -7.90
CA TYR A 236 3.51 -13.86 -7.48
C TYR A 236 4.20 -13.29 -8.71
N LEU A 237 4.48 -11.99 -8.68
CA LEU A 237 5.25 -11.30 -9.73
C LEU A 237 6.76 -11.56 -9.58
N ASN A 238 7.19 -12.11 -8.44
CA ASN A 238 8.57 -12.34 -8.01
C ASN A 238 9.39 -11.07 -7.76
N GLY A 239 9.23 -10.08 -8.64
CA GLY A 239 9.72 -8.73 -8.51
C GLY A 239 8.98 -7.84 -9.50
N CYS A 240 9.16 -6.53 -9.38
CA CYS A 240 8.58 -5.58 -10.32
C CYS A 240 9.68 -4.63 -10.79
N VAL A 241 10.09 -4.79 -12.04
CA VAL A 241 11.15 -3.96 -12.63
C VAL A 241 10.47 -2.93 -13.53
N ARG A 242 10.65 -1.65 -13.19
CA ARG A 242 10.29 -0.54 -14.07
C ARG A 242 11.46 -0.17 -14.96
N GLN A 243 11.14 0.25 -16.17
CA GLN A 243 12.08 0.88 -17.07
C GLN A 243 12.08 2.40 -16.81
N GLU A 244 13.25 2.93 -16.48
CA GLU A 244 13.51 4.35 -16.34
C GLU A 244 13.94 4.97 -17.67
N ALA A 245 13.76 6.29 -17.79
CA ALA A 245 14.41 7.05 -18.86
C ALA A 245 15.94 6.88 -18.77
N PRO A 246 16.68 6.96 -19.89
CA PRO A 246 18.14 6.94 -19.85
C PRO A 246 18.69 7.98 -18.89
N TYR A 247 19.59 7.57 -18.00
CA TYR A 247 20.27 8.45 -17.04
C TYR A 247 21.77 8.16 -17.03
N VAL A 248 22.55 9.16 -16.61
CA VAL A 248 24.00 9.00 -16.41
C VAL A 248 24.21 8.50 -14.99
N ILE A 249 24.94 7.39 -14.83
CA ILE A 249 25.31 6.88 -13.51
C ILE A 249 26.19 7.94 -12.83
N PRO A 250 25.82 8.44 -11.64
CA PRO A 250 26.63 9.42 -10.94
C PRO A 250 28.01 8.84 -10.61
N SER A 251 29.06 9.64 -10.83
CA SER A 251 30.41 9.30 -10.41
C SER A 251 30.55 9.56 -8.91
N PHE A 252 30.62 8.50 -8.11
CA PHE A 252 30.99 8.62 -6.71
C PHE A 252 32.52 8.66 -6.61
N GLY A 253 33.06 9.81 -6.19
CA GLY A 253 34.48 9.89 -5.85
C GLY A 253 34.76 8.93 -4.70
N VAL A 254 35.67 7.99 -4.90
CA VAL A 254 36.20 7.20 -3.79
C VAL A 254 37.27 8.08 -3.14
N ASP A 255 36.92 8.82 -2.10
CA ASP A 255 37.93 9.42 -1.22
C ASP A 255 38.57 8.28 -0.44
N ILE A 256 39.62 7.69 -1.02
CA ILE A 256 40.52 6.79 -0.33
C ILE A 256 41.43 7.67 0.53
N ALA A 257 41.00 7.96 1.75
CA ALA A 257 41.84 8.51 2.82
C ALA A 257 42.50 7.37 3.61
#